data_AF-A0AAV5SWC7-F1
#
_entry.id   AF-A0AAV5SWC7-F1
#
_cell.length_a   1.000
_cell.length_b   1.000
_cell.length_c   1.000
_cell.angle_alpha   90.00
_cell.angle_beta   90.00
_cell.angle_gamma   90.00
#
_symmetry.space_group_name_H-M   'P 1'
#
loop_
_entity.id
_entity.type
_entity.pdbx_description
1 polymer ?
#
loop_
_entity_poly.entity_id
_entity_poly.type
_entity_poly.pdbx_seq_one_letter_code
_entity_poly.pdbx_strand_id
1 'polypeptide(L)'
;IFRFSNDFTVKKILGNGANGCVFETANKFDQGEYAVKRVAVDAALFMNKYTIIEALKEVEVMKDLYHEGIVKFEDAWIEEPPVGWQVSTNVLANCDINLPLQ
;
A
#
# COMPACT_ATOMS: atom_id res chain seq x y z
N ILE A 1 14.34 7.25 2.25
CA ILE A 1 13.64 7.55 0.97
C ILE A 1 12.51 6.52 0.87
N PHE A 2 11.27 6.96 0.68
CA PHE A 2 10.09 6.07 0.63
C PHE A 2 9.92 5.49 -0.77
N ARG A 3 9.93 4.16 -0.87
CA ARG A 3 9.93 3.43 -2.14
C ARG A 3 8.70 3.79 -2.95
N PHE A 4 7.52 3.88 -2.35
CA PHE A 4 6.28 4.21 -3.05
C PHE A 4 6.39 5.54 -3.81
N SER A 5 6.77 6.62 -3.14
CA SER A 5 6.93 7.93 -3.80
C SER A 5 8.11 7.98 -4.78
N ASN A 6 9.13 7.16 -4.56
CA ASN A 6 10.31 7.14 -5.42
C ASN A 6 10.02 6.40 -6.73
N ASP A 7 9.39 5.23 -6.63
CA ASP A 7 9.24 4.28 -7.72
C ASP A 7 7.94 4.48 -8.49
N PHE A 8 6.92 5.13 -7.90
CA PHE A 8 5.59 5.21 -8.50
C PHE A 8 5.08 6.65 -8.64
N THR A 9 4.30 6.89 -9.69
CA THR A 9 3.47 8.08 -9.89
C THR A 9 2.02 7.69 -9.70
N VAL A 10 1.33 8.30 -8.73
CA VAL A 10 -0.09 8.03 -8.45
C VAL A 10 -0.96 8.71 -9.52
N LYS A 11 -1.86 7.92 -10.13
CA LYS A 11 -2.85 8.42 -11.09
C LYS A 11 -4.18 8.75 -10.42
N LYS A 12 -4.76 7.78 -9.70
CA LYS A 12 -6.01 7.94 -8.94
C LYS A 12 -6.16 6.88 -7.85
N ILE A 13 -7.15 7.07 -6.98
CA ILE A 13 -7.59 6.06 -6.01
C ILE A 13 -8.56 5.11 -6.72
N LEU A 14 -8.33 3.80 -6.60
CA LEU A 14 -9.22 2.74 -7.08
C LEU A 14 -10.20 2.28 -5.99
N GLY A 15 -9.81 2.39 -4.72
CA GLY A 15 -10.68 2.07 -3.59
C GLY A 15 -10.08 2.47 -2.25
N ASN A 16 -10.95 2.76 -1.28
CA ASN A 16 -10.61 2.99 0.12
C ASN A 16 -11.55 2.13 0.97
N GLY A 17 -11.01 1.43 1.97
CA GLY A 17 -11.80 0.77 3.00
C GLY A 17 -11.02 0.57 4.30
N ALA A 18 -11.60 -0.21 5.22
CA ALA A 18 -11.00 -0.48 6.54
C ALA A 18 -9.56 -1.03 6.47
N ASN A 19 -9.24 -1.78 5.42
CA ASN A 19 -7.94 -2.41 5.20
C ASN A 19 -6.96 -1.51 4.41
N GLY A 20 -7.26 -0.22 4.28
CA GLY A 20 -6.42 0.78 3.63
C GLY A 20 -6.91 1.21 2.25
N CYS A 21 -5.98 1.66 1.41
CA CYS A 21 -6.28 2.35 0.15
C CYS A 21 -5.50 1.76 -1.02
N VAL A 22 -6.18 1.64 -2.17
CA VAL A 22 -5.64 1.09 -3.41
C VAL A 22 -5.47 2.23 -4.41
N PHE A 23 -4.27 2.33 -4.97
CA PHE A 23 -3.90 3.35 -5.95
C PHE A 23 -3.70 2.73 -7.32
N GLU A 24 -4.22 3.39 -8.35
CA GLU A 24 -3.72 3.21 -9.70
C GLU A 24 -2.42 4.01 -9.83
N THR A 25 -1.35 3.34 -10.25
CA THR A 25 -0.01 3.93 -10.32
C THR A 25 0.67 3.56 -11.63
N ALA A 26 1.62 4.39 -12.05
CA ALA A 26 2.63 4.01 -13.04
C ALA A 26 3.98 3.88 -12.35
N ASN A 27 4.68 2.77 -12.56
CA ASN A 27 6.05 2.61 -12.11
C ASN A 27 6.98 3.43 -13.01
N LYS A 28 7.89 4.21 -12.41
CA LYS A 28 8.72 5.18 -13.12
C LYS A 28 9.86 4.54 -13.91
N PHE A 29 10.23 3.30 -13.59
CA PHE A 29 11.29 2.57 -14.26
C PHE A 29 10.77 1.79 -15.47
N ASP A 30 9.79 0.91 -15.26
CA ASP A 30 9.26 0.03 -16.32
C ASP A 30 8.06 0.62 -17.08
N GLN A 31 7.52 1.76 -16.61
CA GLN A 31 6.31 2.41 -17.13
C GLN A 31 5.03 1.55 -17.05
N GLY A 32 5.07 0.42 -16.34
CA GLY A 32 3.94 -0.46 -16.12
C GLY A 32 2.88 0.18 -15.23
N GLU A 33 1.61 -0.18 -15.49
CA GLU A 33 0.49 0.23 -14.65
C GLU A 33 0.21 -0.82 -13.58
N TYR A 34 0.16 -0.38 -12.33
CA TYR A 34 0.01 -1.26 -11.18
C TYR A 34 -1.04 -0.73 -10.22
N ALA A 35 -1.80 -1.67 -9.64
CA ALA A 35 -2.59 -1.42 -8.45
C ALA A 35 -1.69 -1.62 -7.22
N VAL A 36 -1.45 -0.55 -6.45
CA VAL A 36 -0.69 -0.64 -5.19
C VAL A 36 -1.66 -0.46 -4.03
N LYS A 37 -1.78 -1.49 -3.18
CA LYS A 37 -2.58 -1.43 -1.95
C LYS A 37 -1.69 -1.07 -0.76
N ARG A 38 -1.97 0.06 -0.12
CA ARG A 38 -1.35 0.44 1.15
C ARG A 38 -2.25 0.04 2.31
N VAL A 39 -1.69 -0.68 3.27
CA VAL A 39 -2.35 -1.11 4.50
C VAL A 39 -1.64 -0.40 5.66
N ALA A 40 -2.34 0.35 6.51
CA ALA A 40 -1.69 0.84 7.73
C ALA A 40 -1.59 -0.29 8.74
N VAL A 41 -0.43 -0.32 9.38
CA VAL A 41 -0.21 -1.05 10.61
C VAL A 41 -0.12 0.00 11.70
N ASP A 42 -0.92 -0.13 12.75
CA ASP A 42 -0.81 0.73 13.93
C ASP A 42 0.62 0.63 14.48
N ALA A 43 1.25 1.76 14.80
CA ALA A 43 2.63 1.79 15.31
C ALA A 43 2.81 0.94 16.60
N ALA A 44 1.79 0.88 17.46
CA ALA A 44 1.80 0.01 18.63
C ALA A 44 1.68 -1.47 18.24
N LEU A 45 0.97 -1.79 17.16
CA LEU A 45 0.88 -3.14 16.61
C LEU A 45 2.10 -3.51 15.76
N PHE A 46 2.85 -2.55 15.24
CA PHE A 46 4.10 -2.82 14.52
C PHE A 46 5.16 -3.41 15.45
N MET A 47 5.19 -2.98 16.71
CA MET A 47 5.99 -3.60 17.77
C MET A 47 5.54 -5.05 18.06
N ASN A 48 4.28 -5.38 17.73
CA ASN A 48 3.73 -6.71 17.85
C ASN A 48 3.97 -7.51 16.54
N LYS A 49 5.03 -8.32 16.55
CA LYS A 49 5.44 -9.15 15.41
C LYS A 49 4.32 -10.02 14.82
N TYR A 50 3.31 -10.41 15.61
CA TYR A 50 2.23 -11.27 15.13
C TYR A 50 1.41 -10.65 14.00
N THR A 51 1.10 -9.35 14.08
CA THR A 51 0.31 -8.63 13.06
C THR A 51 1.01 -8.61 11.70
N ILE A 52 2.32 -8.35 11.71
CA ILE A 52 3.15 -8.35 10.50
C ILE A 52 3.25 -9.76 9.93
N ILE A 53 3.39 -10.78 10.78
CA ILE A 53 3.45 -12.19 10.35
C ILE A 53 2.17 -12.61 9.63
N GLU A 54 0.99 -12.19 10.08
CA GLU A 54 -0.27 -12.51 9.38
C GLU A 54 -0.35 -11.86 8.00
N ALA A 55 0.01 -10.57 7.90
CA ALA A 55 0.08 -9.89 6.61
C ALA A 55 1.10 -10.54 5.67
N LEU A 56 2.24 -11.01 6.20
CA LEU A 56 3.25 -11.72 5.41
C LEU A 56 2.76 -13.08 4.93
N LYS A 57 1.96 -13.82 5.70
CA LYS A 57 1.37 -15.09 5.25
C LYS A 57 0.44 -14.90 4.04
N GLU A 58 -0.39 -13.86 4.06
CA GLU A 58 -1.24 -13.55 2.90
C GLU A 58 -0.39 -13.24 1.66
N VAL A 59 0.67 -12.43 1.83
CA VAL A 59 1.63 -12.09 0.78
C VAL A 59 2.35 -13.33 0.24
N GLU A 60 2.79 -14.25 1.11
CA GLU A 60 3.45 -15.50 0.71
C GLU A 60 2.54 -16.36 -0.17
N VAL A 61 1.28 -16.54 0.23
CA VAL A 61 0.30 -17.30 -0.57
C VAL A 61 0.09 -16.64 -1.93
N MET A 62 0.00 -15.30 -1.99
CA MET A 62 -0.21 -14.59 -3.25
C MET A 62 0.98 -14.71 -4.22
N LYS A 63 2.22 -14.84 -3.73
CA LYS A 63 3.41 -15.01 -4.57
C LYS A 63 3.38 -16.31 -5.38
N ASP A 64 2.77 -17.35 -4.84
CA ASP A 64 2.71 -18.67 -5.48
C ASP A 64 1.53 -18.83 -6.45
N LEU A 65 0.60 -17.86 -6.48
CA LEU A 65 -0.56 -17.89 -7.36
C LEU A 65 -0.23 -17.31 -8.74
N TYR A 66 0.05 -18.20 -9.71
CA TYR A 66 0.27 -17.82 -11.11
C TYR A 66 -0.77 -18.47 -12.03
N HIS A 67 -1.83 -17.73 -12.34
CA HIS A 67 -2.93 -18.19 -13.19
C HIS A 67 -3.60 -17.00 -13.89
N GLU A 68 -4.05 -17.17 -15.14
CA GLU A 68 -4.65 -16.08 -15.95
C GLU A 68 -5.89 -15.45 -15.29
N GLY A 69 -6.70 -16.26 -14.60
CA GLY A 69 -7.88 -15.81 -13.86
C GLY A 69 -7.62 -15.26 -12.45
N ILE A 70 -6.35 -15.19 -12.01
CA ILE A 70 -5.98 -14.67 -10.68
C ILE A 70 -5.11 -13.43 -10.87
N VAL A 71 -5.37 -12.39 -10.08
CA VAL A 71 -4.56 -11.17 -10.12
C VAL A 71 -3.12 -11.49 -9.73
N LYS A 72 -2.18 -11.21 -10.65
CA LYS A 72 -0.75 -11.40 -10.41
C LYS A 72 -0.27 -10.50 -9.27
N PHE A 73 0.47 -11.09 -8.35
CA PHE A 73 1.20 -10.39 -7.32
C PHE A 73 2.64 -10.12 -7.80
N GLU A 74 3.12 -8.87 -7.69
CA GLU A 74 4.49 -8.50 -8.08
C GLU A 74 5.40 -8.37 -6.87
N ASP A 75 5.08 -7.49 -5.92
CA ASP A 75 5.94 -7.20 -4.78
C ASP A 75 5.15 -6.66 -3.58
N ALA A 76 5.71 -6.80 -2.39
CA ALA A 76 5.24 -6.18 -1.16
C ALA A 76 6.42 -5.78 -0.29
N TRP A 77 6.29 -4.62 0.36
CA TRP A 77 7.32 -4.05 1.20
C TRP A 77 6.70 -3.26 2.36
N ILE A 78 7.51 -2.97 3.37
CA ILE A 78 7.13 -2.20 4.55
C ILE A 78 7.81 -0.84 4.48
N GLU A 79 7.08 0.21 4.82
CA GLU A 79 7.60 1.57 4.95
C GLU A 79 7.19 2.18 6.29
N GLU A 80 8.07 3.01 6.87
CA GLU A 80 7.78 3.86 8.03
C GLU A 80 7.82 5.35 7.61
N PRO A 81 6.78 5.84 6.90
CA PRO A 81 6.71 7.24 6.49
C PRO A 81 6.52 8.18 7.69
N PRO A 82 7.05 9.42 7.64
CA PRO A 82 6.85 10.40 8.70
C PRO A 82 5.36 10.75 8.84
N VAL A 83 4.99 11.20 10.03
CA VAL A 83 3.64 11.66 10.34
C VAL A 83 3.18 12.71 9.32
N GLY A 84 1.94 12.58 8.82
CA GLY A 84 1.34 13.53 7.88
C GLY A 84 1.80 13.39 6.42
N TRP A 85 2.68 12.44 6.11
CA TRP A 85 3.12 12.20 4.72
C TRP A 85 1.95 11.91 3.76
N GLN A 86 0.90 11.24 4.26
CA GLN A 86 -0.30 10.90 3.49
C GLN A 86 -1.11 12.14 3.06
N VAL A 87 -1.04 13.25 3.80
CA VAL A 87 -1.79 14.49 3.56
C VAL A 87 -1.19 15.33 2.43
N SER A 88 0.12 15.21 2.20
CA SER A 88 0.89 16.16 1.38
C SER A 88 0.68 16.08 -0.15
N THR A 89 -0.06 15.08 -0.64
CA THR A 89 -0.37 14.95 -2.08
C THR A 89 -1.87 15.09 -2.28
N ASN A 90 -2.29 16.10 -3.06
CA ASN A 90 -3.70 16.45 -3.31
C ASN A 90 -4.59 15.28 -3.78
N VAL A 91 -4.02 14.16 -4.22
CA VAL A 91 -4.76 12.95 -4.64
C VAL A 91 -5.12 12.05 -3.43
N LEU A 92 -4.43 12.19 -2.30
CA LEU A 92 -4.50 11.29 -1.14
C LEU A 92 -5.34 11.80 0.04
N ALA A 93 -5.92 13.01 -0.05
CA ALA A 93 -6.69 13.62 1.04
C ALA A 93 -7.85 12.73 1.57
N ASN A 94 -8.34 11.81 0.73
CA ASN A 94 -9.40 10.87 1.08
C ASN A 94 -8.90 9.50 1.57
N CYS A 95 -7.60 9.26 1.71
CA CYS A 95 -7.02 7.96 2.11
C CYS A 95 -6.30 7.96 3.45
N ASP A 96 -6.50 9.00 4.26
CA ASP A 96 -5.91 9.07 5.59
C ASP A 96 -6.72 8.22 6.58
N ILE A 97 -6.16 7.05 6.91
CA ILE A 97 -6.68 6.17 7.96
C ILE A 97 -6.25 6.61 9.37
N ASN A 98 -5.47 7.70 9.49
CA ASN A 98 -5.01 8.26 10.75
C ASN A 98 -5.50 9.69 11.01
N LEU A 99 -6.37 10.26 10.16
CA LEU A 99 -7.00 11.54 10.49
C LEU A 99 -7.99 11.31 11.64
N PRO A 100 -7.93 12.10 12.73
CA PRO A 100 -9.02 12.10 13.69
C PRO A 100 -10.30 12.49 12.93
N LEU A 101 -11.37 11.71 13.14
CA LEU A 101 -12.71 12.09 12.71
C LEU A 101 -12.96 13.53 13.16
N GLN A 102 -13.24 14.44 12.22
CA GLN A 102 -13.75 15.77 12.53
C GLN A 102 -15.13 15.65 13.17
#